data_AF-A0A1I1YH38-F1
#
_entry.id   AF-A0A1I1YH38-F1
#
_cell.length_a   1.000
_cell.length_b   1.000
_cell.length_c   1.000
_cell.angle_alpha   90.00
_cell.angle_beta   90.00
_cell.angle_gamma   90.00
#
_symmetry.space_group_name_H-M   'P 1'
#
loop_
_entity.id
_entity.type
_entity.pdbx_description
1 polymer ?
#
loop_
_entity_poly.entity_id
_entity_poly.type
_entity_poly.pdbx_seq_one_letter_code
_entity_poly.pdbx_strand_id
1 'polypeptide(L)'
;MNLEKARGILFYLVCGFFLGILVDYLITLSVWLEMRVHLNQIVVVFSLLGGVIGFFYRKIRYAVFFLIEILTLIVAMLLGKVELFFYYVKEIFYLEIGVENIKLPTLLILLSINALFFVSYIASKMRKR
;
A
#
# COMPACT_ATOMS: atom_id res chain seq x y z
N MET A 1 -1.05 23.70 -7.07
CA MET A 1 -1.91 22.58 -6.61
C MET A 1 -2.16 22.75 -5.12
N ASN A 2 -3.41 22.71 -4.64
CA ASN A 2 -3.71 22.93 -3.22
C ASN A 2 -3.14 21.80 -2.34
N LEU A 3 -2.62 22.14 -1.16
CA LEU A 3 -2.03 21.18 -0.21
C LEU A 3 -3.00 20.02 0.14
N GLU A 4 -4.29 20.33 0.25
CA GLU A 4 -5.33 19.32 0.51
C GLU A 4 -5.52 18.33 -0.64
N LYS A 5 -5.40 18.80 -1.90
CA LYS A 5 -5.46 17.93 -3.08
C LYS A 5 -4.22 17.04 -3.17
N ALA A 6 -3.03 17.60 -2.91
CA ALA A 6 -1.79 16.82 -2.86
C ALA A 6 -1.86 15.70 -1.82
N ARG A 7 -2.38 16.00 -0.62
CA ARG A 7 -2.61 15.00 0.43
C ARG A 7 -3.59 13.90 -0.01
N GLY A 8 -4.66 14.25 -0.71
CA GLY A 8 -5.60 13.27 -1.27
C GLY A 8 -4.93 12.33 -2.26
N ILE A 9 -4.19 12.87 -3.22
CA ILE A 9 -3.47 12.09 -4.23
C ILE A 9 -2.45 11.14 -3.56
N LEU A 10 -1.64 11.64 -2.63
CA LEU A 10 -0.67 10.82 -1.90
C LEU A 10 -1.35 9.71 -1.08
N PHE A 11 -2.47 10.01 -0.41
CA PHE A 11 -3.22 9.00 0.33
C PHE A 11 -3.69 7.86 -0.59
N TYR A 12 -4.31 8.19 -1.73
CA TYR A 12 -4.81 7.17 -2.63
C TYR A 12 -3.70 6.46 -3.42
N LEU A 13 -2.54 7.09 -3.63
CA LEU A 13 -1.34 6.42 -4.14
C LEU A 13 -0.89 5.30 -3.20
N VAL A 14 -0.82 5.58 -1.89
CA VAL A 14 -0.46 4.57 -0.88
C VAL A 14 -1.51 3.45 -0.82
N CYS A 15 -2.80 3.78 -0.87
CA CYS A 15 -3.85 2.76 -0.96
C CYS A 15 -3.69 1.88 -2.22
N GLY A 16 -3.38 2.48 -3.36
CA GLY A 16 -3.13 1.77 -4.61
C GLY A 16 -1.90 0.85 -4.53
N PHE A 17 -0.84 1.27 -3.85
CA PHE A 17 0.34 0.44 -3.59
C PHE A 17 -0.02 -0.84 -2.83
N PHE A 18 -0.70 -0.73 -1.69
CA PHE A 18 -1.12 -1.90 -0.92
C PHE A 18 -2.12 -2.78 -1.68
N LEU A 19 -3.04 -2.18 -2.43
CA LEU A 19 -3.98 -2.92 -3.25
C LEU A 19 -3.27 -3.68 -4.38
N GLY A 20 -2.21 -3.10 -4.97
CA GLY A 20 -1.36 -3.78 -5.94
C GLY A 20 -0.67 -5.00 -5.35
N ILE A 21 -0.11 -4.88 -4.13
CA ILE A 21 0.48 -6.02 -3.40
C ILE A 21 -0.57 -7.10 -3.12
N LEU A 22 -1.77 -6.70 -2.69
CA LEU A 22 -2.87 -7.64 -2.45
C LEU A 22 -3.25 -8.41 -3.72
N VAL A 23 -3.35 -7.71 -4.85
CA VAL A 23 -3.66 -8.35 -6.15
C VAL A 23 -2.53 -9.28 -6.57
N ASP A 24 -1.28 -8.88 -6.36
CA ASP A 24 -0.12 -9.73 -6.65
C ASP A 24 -0.17 -11.03 -5.82
N TYR A 25 -0.49 -10.96 -4.53
CA TYR A 25 -0.68 -12.18 -3.73
C TYR A 25 -1.74 -13.12 -4.32
N LEU A 26 -2.83 -12.59 -4.86
CA LEU A 26 -3.85 -13.40 -5.53
C LEU A 26 -3.33 -13.98 -6.86
N ILE A 27 -2.51 -13.24 -7.61
CA ILE A 27 -1.87 -13.69 -8.85
C ILE A 27 -0.91 -14.85 -8.57
N THR A 28 -0.15 -14.79 -7.47
CA THR A 28 0.77 -15.86 -7.07
C THR A 28 0.09 -17.17 -6.64
N LEU A 29 -1.25 -17.24 -6.62
CA LEU A 29 -1.99 -18.49 -6.51
C LEU A 29 -1.99 -19.28 -7.82
N SER A 30 -1.68 -18.63 -8.95
CA SER A 30 -1.59 -19.23 -10.27
C SER A 30 -0.20 -19.07 -10.85
N VAL A 31 0.52 -20.18 -10.97
CA VAL A 31 1.90 -20.24 -11.50
C VAL A 31 1.99 -19.64 -12.92
N TRP A 32 0.97 -19.86 -13.75
CA TRP A 32 0.94 -19.32 -15.12
C TRP A 32 0.91 -17.80 -15.15
N LEU A 33 0.19 -17.20 -14.20
CA LEU A 33 0.02 -15.75 -14.05
C LEU A 33 1.26 -15.12 -13.39
N GLU A 34 1.83 -15.78 -12.39
CA GLU A 34 3.08 -15.37 -11.73
C GLU A 34 4.25 -15.26 -12.73
N MET A 35 4.35 -16.17 -13.69
CA MET A 35 5.41 -16.12 -14.71
C MET A 35 5.23 -15.03 -15.77
N ARG A 36 4.03 -14.45 -15.90
CA ARG A 36 3.71 -13.46 -16.96
C ARG A 36 3.56 -12.04 -16.44
N VAL A 37 3.24 -11.87 -15.16
CA VAL A 37 2.92 -10.58 -14.59
C VAL A 37 3.96 -10.24 -13.53
N HIS A 38 4.73 -9.18 -13.78
CA HIS A 38 5.74 -8.72 -12.84
C HIS A 38 5.12 -7.83 -11.76
N LEU A 39 5.48 -8.06 -10.51
CA LEU A 39 5.08 -7.28 -9.34
C LEU A 39 5.15 -5.76 -9.60
N ASN A 40 6.27 -5.28 -10.14
CA ASN A 40 6.50 -3.85 -10.38
C ASN A 40 5.43 -3.26 -11.32
N GLN A 41 4.98 -4.02 -12.32
CA GLN A 41 3.93 -3.56 -13.23
C GLN A 41 2.58 -3.46 -12.52
N ILE A 42 2.23 -4.47 -11.70
CA ILE A 42 0.99 -4.48 -10.92
C ILE A 42 0.97 -3.29 -9.97
N VAL A 43 2.00 -3.15 -9.13
CA VAL A 43 2.05 -2.11 -8.10
C VAL A 43 2.05 -0.72 -8.71
N VAL A 44 2.76 -0.50 -9.83
CA VAL A 44 2.75 0.80 -10.52
C VAL A 44 1.37 1.11 -11.09
N VAL A 45 0.72 0.16 -11.78
CA VAL A 45 -0.62 0.36 -12.35
C VAL A 45 -1.63 0.69 -11.25
N PHE A 46 -1.66 -0.08 -10.17
CA PHE A 46 -2.59 0.16 -9.07
C PHE A 46 -2.30 1.45 -8.30
N SER A 47 -1.02 1.80 -8.12
CA SER A 47 -0.63 3.09 -7.53
C SER A 47 -1.10 4.25 -8.41
N LEU A 48 -0.86 4.20 -9.72
CA LEU A 48 -1.32 5.22 -10.67
C LEU A 48 -2.84 5.35 -10.68
N LEU A 49 -3.58 4.23 -10.70
CA LEU A 49 -5.03 4.23 -10.57
C LEU A 49 -5.48 4.89 -9.25
N GLY A 50 -4.79 4.59 -8.15
CA GLY A 50 -4.97 5.27 -6.87
C GLY A 50 -4.76 6.77 -6.98
N GLY A 51 -3.68 7.22 -7.59
CA GLY A 51 -3.40 8.65 -7.82
C GLY A 51 -4.46 9.35 -8.65
N VAL A 52 -4.94 8.70 -9.73
CA VAL A 52 -6.05 9.20 -10.56
C VAL A 52 -7.33 9.31 -9.74
N ILE A 53 -7.69 8.29 -8.96
CA ILE A 53 -8.83 8.33 -8.05
C ILE A 53 -8.68 9.49 -7.06
N GLY A 54 -7.50 9.67 -6.45
CA GLY A 54 -7.22 10.76 -5.52
C GLY A 54 -7.26 12.15 -6.15
N PHE A 55 -7.04 12.27 -7.46
CA PHE A 55 -7.19 13.52 -8.19
C PHE A 55 -8.67 13.92 -8.34
N PHE A 56 -9.55 12.95 -8.63
CA PHE A 56 -10.99 13.19 -8.79
C PHE A 56 -11.77 13.20 -7.47
N TYR A 57 -11.36 12.40 -6.49
CA TYR A 57 -12.04 12.31 -5.19
C TYR A 57 -11.57 13.39 -4.21
N ARG A 58 -12.50 14.29 -3.84
CA ARG A 58 -12.24 15.38 -2.89
C ARG A 58 -12.16 14.96 -1.42
N LYS A 59 -12.71 13.79 -1.05
CA LYS A 59 -12.82 13.35 0.36
C LYS A 59 -11.99 12.12 0.60
N ILE A 60 -11.02 12.22 1.51
CA ILE A 60 -10.21 11.10 1.98
C ILE A 60 -11.06 10.16 2.83
N ARG A 61 -11.07 8.88 2.48
CA ARG A 61 -11.74 7.82 3.24
C ARG A 61 -10.70 6.94 3.93
N TYR A 62 -10.23 7.36 5.11
CA TYR A 62 -9.20 6.64 5.86
C TYR A 62 -9.56 5.17 6.16
N ALA A 63 -10.84 4.85 6.33
CA ALA A 63 -11.31 3.47 6.52
C ALA A 63 -10.92 2.54 5.36
N VAL A 64 -10.82 3.06 4.12
CA VAL A 64 -10.43 2.27 2.95
C VAL A 64 -8.97 1.83 3.06
N PHE A 65 -8.09 2.72 3.54
CA PHE A 65 -6.67 2.38 3.75
C PHE A 65 -6.54 1.24 4.76
N PHE A 66 -7.11 1.40 5.96
CA PHE A 66 -7.03 0.37 7.00
C PHE A 66 -7.64 -0.96 6.58
N LEU A 67 -8.74 -0.94 5.81
CA LEU A 67 -9.35 -2.15 5.29
C LEU A 67 -8.45 -2.87 4.29
N ILE A 68 -7.84 -2.15 3.35
CA ILE A 68 -6.92 -2.73 2.36
C ILE A 68 -5.67 -3.27 3.05
N GLU A 69 -5.09 -2.53 3.99
CA GLU A 69 -3.90 -2.94 4.73
C GLU A 69 -4.17 -4.22 5.54
N ILE A 70 -5.26 -4.26 6.31
CA ILE A 70 -5.63 -5.45 7.09
C ILE A 70 -5.87 -6.65 6.17
N LEU A 71 -6.58 -6.47 5.05
CA LEU A 71 -6.77 -7.54 4.07
C LEU A 71 -5.44 -8.04 3.51
N THR A 72 -4.52 -7.13 3.19
CA THR A 72 -3.18 -7.48 2.66
C THR A 72 -2.41 -8.32 3.67
N LEU A 73 -2.42 -7.94 4.95
CA LEU A 73 -1.76 -8.68 6.02
C LEU A 73 -2.42 -10.05 6.26
N ILE A 74 -3.76 -10.12 6.30
CA ILE A 74 -4.49 -11.39 6.47
C ILE A 74 -4.17 -12.34 5.31
N VAL A 75 -4.23 -11.86 4.07
CA VAL A 75 -3.91 -12.70 2.90
C VAL A 75 -2.46 -13.15 2.94
N ALA A 76 -1.52 -12.26 3.28
CA ALA A 76 -0.11 -12.63 3.43
C ALA A 76 0.10 -13.74 4.49
N MET A 77 -0.59 -13.64 5.63
CA MET A 77 -0.54 -14.65 6.68
C MET A 77 -1.17 -15.98 6.23
N LEU A 78 -2.35 -15.95 5.61
CA LEU A 78 -3.05 -17.15 5.13
C LEU A 78 -2.24 -17.91 4.08
N LEU A 79 -1.52 -17.20 3.22
CA LEU A 79 -0.66 -17.81 2.19
C LEU A 79 0.72 -18.20 2.71
N GLY A 80 1.06 -17.88 3.96
CA GLY A 80 2.42 -18.07 4.50
C GLY A 80 3.48 -17.19 3.82
N LYS A 81 3.06 -16.10 3.17
CA LYS A 81 3.88 -15.22 2.31
C LYS A 81 4.22 -13.89 2.99
N VAL A 82 4.28 -13.84 4.32
CA VAL A 82 4.62 -12.60 5.06
C VAL A 82 6.04 -12.13 4.72
N GLU A 83 7.00 -13.04 4.54
CA GLU A 83 8.36 -12.67 4.13
C GLU A 83 8.43 -12.10 2.71
N LEU A 84 7.51 -12.53 1.85
CA LEU A 84 7.39 -12.05 0.48
C LEU A 84 7.05 -10.56 0.42
N PHE A 85 6.34 -10.03 1.42
CA PHE A 85 6.10 -8.59 1.56
C PHE A 85 7.40 -7.78 1.61
N PHE A 86 8.35 -8.22 2.45
CA PHE A 86 9.64 -7.52 2.60
C PHE A 86 10.50 -7.66 1.35
N TYR A 87 10.42 -8.82 0.69
CA TYR A 87 11.03 -9.03 -0.61
C TYR A 87 10.45 -8.07 -1.66
N TYR A 88 9.13 -7.89 -1.70
CA TYR A 88 8.45 -6.97 -2.61
C TYR A 88 8.86 -5.53 -2.38
N VAL A 89 8.91 -5.08 -1.12
CA VAL A 89 9.39 -3.72 -0.80
C VAL A 89 10.83 -3.54 -1.31
N LYS A 90 11.71 -4.52 -1.09
CA LYS A 90 13.09 -4.48 -1.60
C LYS A 90 13.14 -4.35 -3.12
N GLU A 91 12.40 -5.20 -3.84
CA GLU A 91 12.36 -5.24 -5.31
C GLU A 91 11.78 -3.96 -5.92
N ILE A 92 10.69 -3.43 -5.35
CA ILE A 92 10.03 -2.22 -5.87
C ILE A 92 10.94 -0.99 -5.73
N PHE A 93 11.70 -0.91 -4.64
CA PHE A 93 12.64 0.19 -4.39
C PHE A 93 14.06 -0.08 -4.89
N TYR A 94 14.30 -1.19 -5.62
CA TYR A 94 15.60 -1.58 -6.16
C TYR A 94 16.73 -1.54 -5.11
N LEU A 95 16.44 -2.02 -3.89
CA LEU A 95 17.39 -1.95 -2.78
C LEU A 95 18.34 -3.15 -2.80
N GLU A 96 19.64 -2.91 -2.99
CA GLU A 96 20.68 -3.95 -3.05
C GLU A 96 21.13 -4.46 -1.66
N ILE A 97 20.18 -4.65 -0.73
CA ILE A 97 20.45 -5.14 0.62
C ILE A 97 19.77 -6.49 0.89
N GLY A 98 20.26 -7.22 1.89
CA GLY A 98 19.61 -8.45 2.35
C GLY A 98 18.21 -8.17 2.90
N VAL A 99 17.27 -9.11 2.71
CA VAL A 99 15.88 -8.98 3.19
C VAL A 99 15.84 -8.81 4.72
N GLU A 100 16.75 -9.44 5.46
CA GLU A 100 16.84 -9.26 6.91
C GLU A 100 17.07 -7.81 7.32
N ASN A 101 17.89 -7.07 6.56
CA ASN A 101 18.20 -5.67 6.83
C ASN A 101 17.07 -4.71 6.44
N ILE A 102 16.13 -5.13 5.57
CA ILE A 102 15.00 -4.30 5.15
C ILE A 102 13.77 -4.45 6.06
N LYS A 103 13.68 -5.55 6.82
CA LYS A 103 12.53 -5.84 7.69
C LYS A 103 12.24 -4.68 8.65
N LEU A 104 13.25 -4.25 9.42
CA LEU A 104 13.09 -3.22 10.44
C LEU A 104 12.79 -1.82 9.84
N PRO A 105 13.53 -1.32 8.82
CA PRO A 105 13.18 -0.08 8.12
C PRO A 105 11.76 -0.10 7.54
N THR A 106 11.35 -1.20 6.91
CA THR A 106 10.01 -1.33 6.31
C THR A 106 8.92 -1.23 7.38
N LEU A 107 9.11 -1.90 8.52
CA LEU A 107 8.17 -1.84 9.64
C LEU A 107 8.09 -0.42 10.24
N LEU A 108 9.21 0.28 10.39
CA LEU A 108 9.23 1.67 10.89
C LEU A 108 8.49 2.63 9.96
N ILE A 109 8.66 2.48 8.64
CA ILE A 109 7.94 3.28 7.64
C ILE A 109 6.44 2.98 7.70
N LEU A 110 6.07 1.69 7.75
CA LEU A 110 4.68 1.26 7.81
C LEU A 110 3.97 1.75 9.09
N LEU A 111 4.67 1.69 10.23
CA LEU A 111 4.18 2.25 11.50
C LEU A 111 3.96 3.77 11.40
N SER A 112 4.90 4.47 10.76
CA SER A 112 4.85 5.94 10.60
C SER A 112 3.69 6.37 9.70
N ILE A 113 3.47 5.65 8.58
CA ILE A 113 2.33 5.87 7.67
C ILE A 113 1.01 5.65 8.43
N ASN A 114 0.92 4.55 9.19
CA ASN A 114 -0.24 4.23 10.00
C ASN A 114 -0.55 5.31 11.03
N ALA A 115 0.45 5.74 11.80
CA ALA A 115 0.30 6.79 12.80
C ALA A 115 -0.20 8.09 12.15
N LEU A 116 0.38 8.48 11.02
CA LEU A 116 -0.01 9.69 10.28
C LEU A 116 -1.46 9.63 9.82
N PHE A 117 -1.89 8.52 9.21
CA PHE A 117 -3.27 8.36 8.74
C PHE A 117 -4.28 8.22 9.89
N PHE A 118 -3.89 7.58 10.99
CA PHE A 118 -4.72 7.46 12.18
C PHE A 118 -4.96 8.81 12.85
N VAL A 119 -3.90 9.61 13.06
CA VAL A 119 -4.04 10.99 13.59
C VAL A 119 -4.88 11.85 12.65
N SER A 120 -4.65 11.73 11.33
CA SER A 120 -5.43 12.47 10.33
C SER A 120 -6.91 12.07 10.33
N TYR A 121 -7.21 10.79 10.57
CA TYR A 121 -8.57 10.31 10.73
C TYR A 121 -9.25 10.93 11.97
N ILE A 122 -8.59 10.90 13.13
CA ILE A 122 -9.11 11.50 14.37
C ILE A 122 -9.36 13.00 14.17
N ALA A 123 -8.38 13.73 13.63
CA ALA A 123 -8.51 15.16 13.36
C ALA A 123 -9.70 15.46 12.43
N SER A 124 -9.91 14.64 11.39
CA SER A 124 -11.05 14.79 10.48
C SER A 124 -12.41 14.52 11.15
N LYS A 125 -12.45 13.67 12.18
CA LYS A 125 -13.66 13.34 12.94
C LYS A 125 -13.97 14.42 13.97
N MET A 126 -12.95 14.97 14.64
CA MET A 126 -13.11 16.08 15.59
C MET A 126 -13.61 17.35 14.91
N ARG A 127 -13.16 17.65 13.69
CA ARG A 127 -13.59 18.84 12.92
C ARG A 127 -15.04 18.77 12.40
N LYS A 128 -15.70 17.60 12.51
CA LYS A 128 -17.10 17.38 12.10
C LYS A 128 -18.08 17.36 13.27
N ARG A 129 -17.58 17.38 14.51
CA ARG A 129 -18.38 17.63 15.72
C ARG A 129 -18.35 19.12 16.02
#